data_AF-A0A3B8IUJ2-F1
#
_entry.id   AF-A0A3B8IUJ2-F1
#
_cell.length_a   1.000
_cell.length_b   1.000
_cell.length_c   1.000
_cell.angle_alpha   90.00
_cell.angle_beta   90.00
_cell.angle_gamma   90.00
#
_symmetry.space_group_name_H-M   'P 1'
#
loop_
_entity.id
_entity.type
_entity.pdbx_description
1 polymer ?
#
loop_
_entity_poly.entity_id
_entity_poly.type
_entity_poly.pdbx_seq_one_letter_code
_entity_poly.pdbx_strand_id
1 'polypeptide(L)'
;MDTPFEKYEEFLLFLLIHIANADHMFKLDEAIVILTKMEDMFDTENGVDKLLSIFMQMQDNYDKLSNDEISEVIKENLVKFDIKDDLADRLFNELYEVVNADGHIHENETKAIERIKKLVNPGK
;
A
#
# COMPACT_ATOMS: atom_id res chain seq x y z
N MET A 1 -7.47 -10.59 9.84
CA MET A 1 -7.52 -9.72 8.65
C MET A 1 -8.25 -10.50 7.59
N ASP A 2 -9.36 -9.97 7.08
CA ASP A 2 -10.08 -10.62 6.00
C ASP A 2 -9.34 -10.31 4.70
N THR A 3 -8.75 -11.35 4.11
CA THR A 3 -8.17 -11.30 2.77
C THR A 3 -8.91 -12.33 1.90
N PRO A 4 -9.21 -12.00 0.64
CA PRO A 4 -8.88 -10.74 -0.04
C PRO A 4 -9.75 -9.54 0.42
N PHE A 5 -9.17 -8.33 0.40
CA PHE A 5 -9.80 -7.08 0.87
C PHE A 5 -11.11 -6.79 0.16
N GLU A 6 -12.13 -6.31 0.86
CA GLU A 6 -13.43 -6.03 0.25
C GLU A 6 -13.39 -4.80 -0.67
N LYS A 7 -12.60 -3.80 -0.30
CA LYS A 7 -12.49 -2.51 -1.01
C LYS A 7 -11.09 -2.28 -1.57
N TYR A 8 -11.00 -1.58 -2.70
CA TYR A 8 -9.72 -1.28 -3.35
C TYR A 8 -8.86 -0.35 -2.48
N GLU A 9 -9.49 0.56 -1.75
CA GLU A 9 -8.84 1.53 -0.86
C GLU A 9 -8.14 0.83 0.30
N GLU A 10 -8.70 -0.28 0.82
CA GLU A 10 -8.08 -1.12 1.85
C GLU A 10 -6.85 -1.84 1.30
N PHE A 11 -6.93 -2.34 0.07
CA PHE A 11 -5.80 -2.96 -0.61
C PHE A 11 -4.70 -1.96 -0.94
N LEU A 12 -5.06 -0.77 -1.41
CA LEU A 12 -4.10 0.31 -1.67
C LEU A 12 -3.38 0.71 -0.38
N LEU A 13 -4.11 0.90 0.73
CA LEU A 13 -3.52 1.16 2.03
C LEU A 13 -2.53 0.06 2.46
N PHE A 14 -2.89 -1.21 2.26
CA PHE A 14 -1.99 -2.33 2.53
C PHE A 14 -0.69 -2.24 1.72
N LEU A 15 -0.77 -1.90 0.42
CA LEU A 15 0.41 -1.72 -0.42
C LEU A 15 1.27 -0.52 0.01
N LEU A 16 0.65 0.60 0.39
CA LEU A 16 1.38 1.78 0.88
C LEU A 16 2.17 1.44 2.15
N ILE A 17 1.54 0.73 3.10
CA ILE A 17 2.21 0.24 4.31
C ILE A 17 3.33 -0.75 3.97
N HIS A 18 3.11 -1.66 3.02
CA HIS A 18 4.13 -2.62 2.60
C HIS A 18 5.40 -1.93 2.09
N ILE A 19 5.23 -0.89 1.29
CA ILE A 19 6.36 -0.20 0.65
C ILE A 19 7.07 0.74 1.64
N ALA A 20 6.33 1.47 2.46
CA ALA A 20 6.92 2.29 3.51
C ALA A 20 7.63 1.45 4.61
N ASN A 21 7.36 0.15 4.70
CA ASN A 21 8.12 -0.78 5.54
C ASN A 21 9.28 -1.47 4.81
N ALA A 22 9.53 -1.17 3.53
CA ALA A 22 10.53 -1.89 2.72
C ALA A 22 11.98 -1.70 3.21
N ASP A 23 12.27 -0.61 3.91
CA ASP A 23 13.57 -0.32 4.52
C ASP A 23 13.63 -0.62 6.03
N HIS A 24 12.56 -1.21 6.59
CA HIS A 24 12.36 -1.43 8.03
C HIS A 24 12.32 -0.15 8.90
N MET A 25 12.15 1.02 8.29
CA MET A 25 12.05 2.31 8.97
C MET A 25 10.87 3.12 8.43
N PHE A 26 9.67 2.78 8.88
CA PHE A 26 8.48 3.57 8.58
C PHE A 26 8.64 5.02 9.08
N LYS A 27 8.73 6.00 8.17
CA LYS A 27 8.99 7.40 8.52
C LYS A 27 7.69 8.15 8.81
N LEU A 28 7.78 9.16 9.67
CA LEU A 28 6.63 10.02 9.99
C LEU A 28 6.08 10.73 8.74
N ASP A 29 6.95 11.19 7.83
CA ASP A 29 6.53 11.89 6.62
C ASP A 29 5.75 10.98 5.66
N GLU A 30 6.16 9.71 5.53
CA GLU A 30 5.43 8.68 4.77
C GLU A 30 4.06 8.42 5.41
N ALA A 31 4.01 8.34 6.75
CA ALA A 31 2.76 8.18 7.50
C ALA A 31 1.77 9.33 7.22
N ILE A 32 2.27 10.58 7.22
CA ILE A 32 1.46 11.77 6.97
C ILE A 32 0.91 11.71 5.54
N VAL A 33 1.74 11.41 4.54
CA VAL A 33 1.27 11.33 3.14
C VAL A 33 0.25 10.20 2.97
N ILE A 34 0.46 9.04 3.61
CA ILE A 34 -0.51 7.94 3.60
C ILE A 34 -1.84 8.40 4.20
N LEU A 35 -1.83 9.05 5.36
CA LEU A 35 -3.05 9.54 6.02
C LEU A 35 -3.77 10.60 5.18
N THR A 36 -3.05 11.54 4.57
CA THR A 36 -3.64 12.53 3.65
C THR A 36 -4.28 11.86 2.44
N LYS A 37 -3.62 10.88 1.82
CA LYS A 37 -4.23 10.10 0.74
C LYS A 37 -5.48 9.35 1.22
N MET A 38 -5.45 8.80 2.44
CA MET A 38 -6.61 8.11 3.00
C MET A 38 -7.80 9.04 3.23
N GLU A 39 -7.59 10.32 3.55
CA GLU A 39 -8.68 11.31 3.65
C GLU A 39 -9.43 11.47 2.33
N ASP A 40 -8.71 11.44 1.19
CA ASP A 40 -9.31 11.54 -0.13
C ASP A 40 -9.98 10.23 -0.59
N MET A 41 -9.46 9.07 -0.15
CA MET A 41 -9.92 7.75 -0.58
C MET A 41 -11.10 7.21 0.24
N PHE A 42 -11.10 7.45 1.55
CA PHE A 42 -12.13 6.92 2.43
C PHE A 42 -13.21 7.97 2.66
N ASP A 43 -14.47 7.55 2.60
CA ASP A 43 -15.58 8.40 3.02
C ASP A 43 -15.48 8.64 4.54
N THR A 44 -14.89 9.77 4.89
CA THR A 44 -14.54 10.14 6.26
C THR A 44 -15.60 10.99 6.92
N GLU A 45 -16.88 10.65 6.75
CA GLU A 45 -17.99 11.24 7.53
C GLU A 45 -17.70 11.26 9.06
N ASN A 46 -16.77 10.42 9.54
CA ASN A 46 -16.39 10.28 10.95
C ASN A 46 -15.01 10.88 11.34
N GLY A 47 -14.33 11.62 10.44
CA GLY A 47 -13.11 12.38 10.76
C GLY A 47 -11.80 11.59 10.90
N VAL A 48 -10.70 12.33 11.11
CA VAL A 48 -9.30 11.86 11.13
C VAL A 48 -9.04 10.70 12.10
N ASP A 49 -9.72 10.68 13.25
CA ASP A 49 -9.54 9.64 14.27
C ASP A 49 -9.89 8.23 13.76
N LYS A 50 -10.92 8.13 12.91
CA LYS A 50 -11.31 6.85 12.30
C LYS A 50 -10.27 6.38 11.28
N LEU A 51 -9.71 7.31 10.49
CA LEU A 51 -8.63 6.97 9.56
C LEU A 51 -7.40 6.47 10.29
N LEU A 52 -7.01 7.16 11.37
CA LEU A 52 -5.88 6.74 12.19
C LEU A 52 -6.12 5.35 12.76
N SER A 53 -7.34 5.06 13.24
CA SER A 53 -7.69 3.72 13.71
C SER A 53 -7.60 2.65 12.61
N ILE A 54 -8.04 2.95 11.39
CA ILE A 54 -7.94 2.04 10.24
C ILE A 54 -6.48 1.80 9.88
N PHE A 55 -5.69 2.88 9.81
CA PHE A 55 -4.27 2.84 9.52
C PHE A 55 -3.52 1.96 10.55
N MET A 56 -3.70 2.23 11.85
CA MET A 56 -3.08 1.47 12.93
C MET A 56 -3.49 0.00 12.89
N GLN A 57 -4.78 -0.28 12.68
CA GLN A 57 -5.26 -1.67 12.59
C GLN A 57 -4.66 -2.40 11.38
N MET A 58 -4.52 -1.72 10.24
CA MET A 58 -3.90 -2.28 9.04
C MET A 58 -2.42 -2.58 9.28
N GLN A 59 -1.70 -1.64 9.90
CA GLN A 59 -0.29 -1.82 10.27
C GLN A 59 -0.10 -3.00 11.24
N ASP A 60 -0.89 -3.05 12.32
CA ASP A 60 -0.87 -4.15 13.29
C ASP A 60 -1.16 -5.51 12.65
N ASN A 61 -1.97 -5.55 11.59
CA ASN A 61 -2.26 -6.78 10.86
C ASN A 61 -1.12 -7.13 9.90
N TYR A 62 -0.57 -6.14 9.21
CA TYR A 62 0.58 -6.30 8.32
C TYR A 62 1.81 -6.85 9.06
N ASP A 63 2.13 -6.31 10.24
CA ASP A 63 3.29 -6.72 11.05
C ASP A 63 3.22 -8.18 11.54
N LYS A 64 2.04 -8.81 11.46
CA LYS A 64 1.85 -10.22 11.82
C LYS A 64 2.06 -11.17 10.64
N LEU A 65 2.17 -10.66 9.42
CA LEU A 65 2.32 -11.47 8.21
C LEU A 65 3.78 -11.81 7.95
N SER A 66 4.02 -13.04 7.50
CA SER A 66 5.29 -13.43 6.88
C SER A 66 5.40 -12.86 5.46
N ASN A 67 6.62 -12.84 4.91
CA ASN A 67 6.86 -12.40 3.53
C ASN A 67 6.07 -13.20 2.48
N ASP A 68 5.85 -14.50 2.74
CA ASP A 68 5.09 -15.37 1.86
C ASP A 68 3.60 -14.99 1.90
N GLU A 69 3.04 -14.79 3.10
CA GLU A 69 1.66 -14.32 3.28
C GLU A 69 1.44 -12.94 2.66
N ILE A 70 2.38 -11.99 2.84
CA ILE A 70 2.32 -10.68 2.17
C ILE A 70 2.26 -10.85 0.66
N SER A 71 3.12 -11.71 0.10
CA SER A 71 3.17 -11.97 -1.34
C SER A 71 1.88 -12.60 -1.86
N GLU A 72 1.26 -13.48 -1.09
CA GLU A 72 -0.04 -14.09 -1.42
C GLU A 72 -1.17 -13.06 -1.39
N VAL A 73 -1.26 -12.26 -0.32
CA VAL A 73 -2.25 -11.18 -0.19
C VAL A 73 -2.16 -10.21 -1.37
N ILE A 74 -0.95 -9.80 -1.77
CA ILE A 74 -0.77 -8.92 -2.94
C ILE A 74 -1.29 -9.59 -4.20
N LYS A 75 -0.89 -10.83 -4.49
CA LYS A 75 -1.31 -11.55 -5.70
C LYS A 75 -2.83 -11.73 -5.78
N GLU A 76 -3.46 -12.17 -4.70
CA GLU A 76 -4.90 -12.41 -4.66
C GLU A 76 -5.69 -11.13 -4.92
N ASN A 77 -5.26 -10.00 -4.35
CA ASN A 77 -5.96 -8.73 -4.51
C ASN A 77 -5.68 -8.08 -5.87
N LEU A 78 -4.48 -8.22 -6.43
CA LEU A 78 -4.21 -7.80 -7.81
C LEU A 78 -5.17 -8.48 -8.81
N VAL A 79 -5.44 -9.78 -8.61
CA VAL A 79 -6.41 -10.53 -9.42
C VAL A 79 -7.84 -10.08 -9.13
N LYS A 80 -8.24 -9.96 -7.85
CA LYS A 80 -9.61 -9.58 -7.45
C LYS A 80 -10.03 -8.23 -8.04
N PHE A 81 -9.15 -7.24 -7.99
CA PHE A 81 -9.44 -5.89 -8.48
C PHE A 81 -9.09 -5.69 -9.96
N ASP A 82 -8.69 -6.76 -10.67
CA ASP A 82 -8.33 -6.73 -12.09
C ASP A 82 -7.30 -5.63 -12.41
N ILE A 83 -6.26 -5.53 -11.58
CA ILE A 83 -5.24 -4.47 -11.69
C ILE A 83 -4.37 -4.72 -12.92
N LYS A 84 -4.62 -3.95 -13.98
CA LYS A 84 -3.88 -3.96 -15.25
C LYS A 84 -3.96 -2.59 -15.93
N ASP A 85 -3.15 -2.41 -16.97
CA ASP A 85 -3.15 -1.22 -17.83
C ASP A 85 -3.20 0.09 -17.02
N ASP A 86 -4.16 0.99 -17.30
CA ASP A 86 -4.30 2.30 -16.66
C ASP A 86 -4.45 2.23 -15.13
N LEU A 87 -5.06 1.17 -14.59
CA LEU A 87 -5.24 1.02 -13.15
C LEU A 87 -3.92 0.64 -12.46
N ALA A 88 -3.07 -0.12 -13.15
CA ALA A 88 -1.72 -0.39 -12.68
C ALA A 88 -0.86 0.88 -12.66
N ASP A 89 -0.96 1.72 -13.71
CA ASP A 89 -0.24 3.00 -13.76
C ASP A 89 -0.66 3.94 -12.64
N ARG A 90 -1.97 4.06 -12.38
CA ARG A 90 -2.49 4.81 -11.23
C ARG A 90 -1.95 4.26 -9.92
N LEU A 91 -2.05 2.94 -9.71
CA LEU A 91 -1.51 2.29 -8.53
C LEU A 91 -0.04 2.68 -8.32
N PHE A 92 0.82 2.50 -9.34
CA PHE A 92 2.24 2.81 -9.18
C PHE A 92 2.52 4.29 -8.90
N ASN A 93 1.74 5.21 -9.46
CA ASN A 93 1.86 6.64 -9.12
C ASN A 93 1.55 6.88 -7.63
N GLU A 94 0.48 6.27 -7.10
CA GLU A 94 0.14 6.37 -5.67
C GLU A 94 1.29 5.84 -4.79
N LEU A 95 1.89 4.71 -5.17
CA LEU A 95 3.01 4.11 -4.44
C LEU A 95 4.26 5.01 -4.48
N TYR A 96 4.57 5.60 -5.65
CA TYR A 96 5.72 6.50 -5.82
C TYR A 96 5.58 7.79 -5.03
N GLU A 97 4.37 8.35 -4.95
CA GLU A 97 4.13 9.58 -4.20
C GLU A 97 4.38 9.40 -2.70
N VAL A 98 4.08 8.22 -2.13
CA VAL A 98 4.35 7.94 -0.72
C VAL A 98 5.84 7.79 -0.43
N VAL A 99 6.57 7.01 -1.22
CA VAL A 99 8.02 6.81 -0.97
C VAL A 99 8.87 8.04 -1.26
N ASN A 100 8.35 8.97 -2.05
CA ASN A 100 9.01 10.24 -2.33
C ASN A 100 8.57 11.36 -1.38
N ALA A 101 7.83 11.05 -0.32
CA ALA A 101 7.29 12.03 0.63
C ALA A 101 8.38 12.90 1.28
N ASP A 102 9.53 12.30 1.62
CA ASP A 102 10.69 12.97 2.22
C ASP A 102 11.64 13.58 1.16
N GLY A 103 11.28 13.50 -0.13
CA GLY A 103 12.10 13.93 -1.27
C GLY A 103 13.21 12.96 -1.67
N HIS A 104 13.26 11.77 -1.06
CA HIS A 104 14.31 10.77 -1.27
C HIS A 104 13.74 9.36 -1.41
N ILE A 105 13.70 8.84 -2.64
CA ILE A 105 13.37 7.43 -2.87
C ILE A 105 14.59 6.56 -2.55
N HIS A 106 14.42 5.64 -1.61
CA HIS A 106 15.43 4.67 -1.22
C HIS A 106 15.46 3.46 -2.16
N GLU A 107 16.61 2.77 -2.22
CA GLU A 107 16.80 1.62 -3.11
C GLU A 107 15.85 0.46 -2.75
N ASN A 108 15.55 0.27 -1.46
CA ASN A 108 14.69 -0.82 -0.98
C ASN A 108 13.21 -0.59 -1.33
N GLU A 109 12.73 0.65 -1.25
CA GLU A 109 11.40 1.08 -1.70
C GLU A 109 11.24 0.86 -3.21
N THR A 110 12.26 1.26 -3.98
CA THR A 110 12.29 1.02 -5.43
C THR A 110 12.21 -0.48 -5.72
N LYS A 111 12.99 -1.31 -5.02
CA LYS A 111 12.93 -2.78 -5.16
C LYS A 111 11.58 -3.36 -4.74
N ALA A 112 10.88 -2.79 -3.76
CA ALA A 112 9.55 -3.22 -3.37
C ALA A 112 8.52 -2.92 -4.47
N ILE A 113 8.53 -1.69 -5.02
CA ILE A 113 7.69 -1.30 -6.16
C ILE A 113 7.94 -2.20 -7.37
N GLU A 114 9.21 -2.45 -7.71
CA GLU A 114 9.57 -3.32 -8.85
C GLU A 114 9.11 -4.78 -8.64
N ARG A 115 9.07 -5.26 -7.40
CA ARG A 115 8.51 -6.59 -7.09
C ARG A 115 7.00 -6.62 -7.35
N ILE A 116 6.27 -5.59 -6.93
CA ILE A 116 4.82 -5.48 -7.21
C ILE A 116 4.58 -5.37 -8.72
N LYS A 117 5.37 -4.58 -9.46
CA LYS A 117 5.29 -4.48 -10.93
C LYS A 117 5.38 -5.83 -11.63
N LYS A 118 6.32 -6.69 -11.19
CA LYS A 118 6.46 -8.05 -11.73
C LYS A 118 5.27 -8.96 -11.41
N LEU A 119 4.57 -8.73 -10.30
CA LEU A 119 3.35 -9.47 -9.96
C LEU A 119 2.17 -9.03 -10.83
N VAL A 120 2.07 -7.74 -11.13
CA VAL A 120 1.05 -7.18 -12.04
C VAL A 120 1.28 -7.64 -13.49
N ASN A 121 2.54 -7.63 -13.94
CA ASN A 121 2.94 -7.98 -15.30
C ASN A 121 4.08 -9.01 -15.31
N PRO A 122 3.81 -10.31 -15.08
CA PRO A 122 4.83 -11.36 -14.97
C PRO A 122 5.57 -11.69 -16.27
N GLY A 123 5.29 -10.99 -17.37
CA GLY A 123 5.87 -11.21 -18.70
C GLY A 123 6.60 -10.01 -19.33
N LYS A 124 6.84 -8.93 -18.57
CA LYS A 124 7.62 -7.76 -19.01
C LYS A 124 8.88 -7.58 -18.15
#